data_AF-A0A971FXH8-F1
#
_entry.id   AF-A0A971FXH8-F1
#
_cell.length_a   1.000
_cell.length_b   1.000
_cell.length_c   1.000
_cell.angle_alpha   90.00
_cell.angle_beta   90.00
_cell.angle_gamma   90.00
#
_symmetry.space_group_name_H-M   'P 1'
#
loop_
_entity.id
_entity.type
_entity.pdbx_description
1 polymer ?
#
loop_
_entity_poly.entity_id
_entity_poly.type
_entity_poly.pdbx_seq_one_letter_code
_entity_poly.pdbx_strand_id
1 'polypeptide(L)'
;MPPTFAGLGVPDAIARGLERRGITEPFPIQVATIPDALAGRDVCGRAPTGSGKTLAFGIPLAARVTHAGPKAPKALVLVPTRELAAQVQRELAGLLQPMGRNVQAFYGGVGIGPQITALRKGVDVAVACPGRLADLVERGAVRLDRVDLVVLDEADRMADMGFLPEVRRLLDQVGPDRQTLLFSATLDGDVDVLIRRYQRDPARHGVDREEDEPVNRHVLWTVERDGKLALAAEVARAHWPTIVFTRTKHGADRVARQIGKLGVDAVAIHGNRSQAQRERALRDFTSGRAQALIATDVAARGIHVDGVASVVHFDAPPDPKDFVHRSGRTGRAGAEGLVVTLTPAAEGRSVAKMMRKAGVVGVQAEVPD
;
A
#
# COMPACT_ATOMS: atom_id res chain seq x y z
N MET A 1 7.53 -8.85 -30.49
CA MET A 1 6.79 -7.63 -30.07
C MET A 1 6.70 -7.66 -28.56
N PRO A 2 6.77 -6.52 -27.87
CA PRO A 2 6.47 -6.47 -26.43
C PRO A 2 5.05 -7.02 -26.18
N PRO A 3 4.81 -7.67 -25.02
CA PRO A 3 3.48 -8.19 -24.70
C PRO A 3 2.47 -7.04 -24.66
N THR A 4 1.23 -7.29 -25.09
CA THR A 4 0.12 -6.33 -25.01
C THR A 4 -0.98 -6.91 -24.15
N PHE A 5 -1.82 -6.09 -23.53
CA PHE A 5 -2.96 -6.59 -22.76
C PHE A 5 -3.89 -7.48 -23.60
N ALA A 6 -4.17 -7.12 -24.85
CA ALA A 6 -4.94 -7.96 -25.76
C ALA A 6 -4.27 -9.32 -25.98
N GLY A 7 -2.93 -9.36 -26.13
CA GLY A 7 -2.16 -10.59 -26.25
C GLY A 7 -2.20 -11.49 -25.00
N LEU A 8 -2.51 -10.93 -23.82
CA LEU A 8 -2.73 -11.69 -22.59
C LEU A 8 -4.16 -12.24 -22.45
N GLY A 9 -5.03 -12.01 -23.44
CA GLY A 9 -6.44 -12.41 -23.41
C GLY A 9 -7.36 -11.40 -22.72
N VAL A 10 -6.89 -10.18 -22.43
CA VAL A 10 -7.71 -9.14 -21.81
C VAL A 10 -8.84 -8.72 -22.77
N PRO A 11 -10.11 -8.64 -22.30
CA PRO A 11 -11.20 -8.19 -23.14
C PRO A 11 -10.95 -6.82 -23.76
N ASP A 12 -11.21 -6.70 -25.05
CA ASP A 12 -11.10 -5.51 -25.89
C ASP A 12 -11.57 -4.20 -25.23
N ALA A 13 -12.72 -4.22 -24.55
CA ALA A 13 -13.27 -3.04 -23.89
C ALA A 13 -12.36 -2.53 -22.76
N ILE A 14 -11.76 -3.45 -22.00
CA ILE A 14 -10.83 -3.15 -20.93
C ILE A 14 -9.49 -2.72 -21.52
N ALA A 15 -8.95 -3.45 -22.50
CA ALA A 15 -7.68 -3.12 -23.16
C ALA A 15 -7.70 -1.69 -23.76
N ARG A 16 -8.74 -1.34 -24.53
CA ARG A 16 -8.93 0.03 -25.05
C ARG A 16 -9.07 1.08 -23.94
N GLY A 17 -9.65 0.69 -22.80
CA GLY A 17 -9.75 1.55 -21.62
C GLY A 17 -8.39 1.86 -21.00
N LEU A 18 -7.51 0.86 -20.93
CA LEU A 18 -6.13 1.01 -20.47
C LEU A 18 -5.31 1.86 -21.45
N GLU A 19 -5.43 1.64 -22.75
CA GLU A 19 -4.75 2.43 -23.79
C GLU A 19 -5.11 3.92 -23.71
N ARG A 20 -6.40 4.26 -23.52
CA ARG A 20 -6.83 5.67 -23.32
C ARG A 20 -6.23 6.32 -22.07
N ARG A 21 -5.80 5.53 -21.10
CA ARG A 21 -5.10 5.99 -19.88
C ARG A 21 -3.58 6.03 -20.06
N GLY A 22 -3.07 5.71 -21.25
CA GLY A 22 -1.63 5.60 -21.53
C GLY A 22 -0.99 4.32 -21.00
N ILE A 23 -1.77 3.30 -20.65
CA ILE A 23 -1.30 2.03 -20.10
C ILE A 23 -1.32 0.99 -21.24
N THR A 24 -0.25 0.95 -22.02
CA THR A 24 -0.15 0.12 -23.23
C THR A 24 0.62 -1.18 -23.02
N GLU A 25 1.60 -1.17 -22.11
CA GLU A 25 2.50 -2.29 -21.86
C GLU A 25 2.22 -2.91 -20.47
N PRO A 26 1.97 -4.23 -20.39
CA PRO A 26 1.76 -4.92 -19.13
C PRO A 26 3.08 -5.13 -18.40
N PHE A 27 3.07 -4.92 -17.08
CA PHE A 27 4.22 -5.20 -16.23
C PHE A 27 4.45 -6.72 -16.08
N PRO A 28 5.66 -7.18 -15.70
CA PRO A 28 5.96 -8.61 -15.64
C PRO A 28 4.99 -9.42 -14.78
N ILE A 29 4.56 -8.88 -13.63
CA ILE A 29 3.58 -9.58 -12.79
C ILE A 29 2.22 -9.71 -13.48
N GLN A 30 1.83 -8.72 -14.29
CA GLN A 30 0.58 -8.73 -15.05
C GLN A 30 0.65 -9.77 -16.18
N VAL A 31 1.78 -9.84 -16.89
CA VAL A 31 2.04 -10.87 -17.91
C VAL A 31 1.94 -12.27 -17.31
N ALA A 32 2.53 -12.47 -16.13
CA ALA A 32 2.55 -13.76 -15.46
C ALA A 32 1.15 -14.17 -14.95
N THR A 33 0.39 -13.26 -14.35
CA THR A 33 -0.83 -13.64 -13.61
C THR A 33 -2.14 -13.49 -14.38
N ILE A 34 -2.23 -12.55 -15.33
CA ILE A 34 -3.50 -12.23 -16.00
C ILE A 34 -4.09 -13.44 -16.75
N PRO A 35 -3.32 -14.22 -17.55
CA PRO A 35 -3.88 -15.35 -18.29
C PRO A 35 -4.54 -16.41 -17.39
N ASP A 36 -3.85 -16.85 -16.33
CA ASP A 36 -4.39 -17.81 -15.37
C ASP A 36 -5.62 -17.26 -14.61
N ALA A 37 -5.57 -15.99 -14.21
CA ALA A 37 -6.67 -15.34 -13.52
C ALA A 37 -7.91 -15.20 -14.42
N LEU A 38 -7.74 -14.89 -15.71
CA LEU A 38 -8.84 -14.85 -16.67
C LEU A 38 -9.44 -16.24 -16.91
N ALA A 39 -8.60 -17.28 -16.95
CA ALA A 39 -9.04 -18.67 -17.04
C ALA A 39 -9.80 -19.16 -15.79
N GLY A 40 -9.82 -18.39 -14.70
CA GLY A 40 -10.57 -18.70 -13.49
C GLY A 40 -9.80 -19.51 -12.46
N ARG A 41 -8.50 -19.72 -12.66
CA ARG A 41 -7.64 -20.36 -11.67
C ARG A 41 -7.39 -19.43 -10.50
N ASP A 42 -7.20 -20.00 -9.32
CA ASP A 42 -6.65 -19.25 -8.21
C ASP A 42 -5.21 -18.85 -8.53
N VAL A 43 -4.77 -17.71 -8.02
CA VAL A 43 -3.44 -17.16 -8.33
C VAL A 43 -2.74 -16.70 -7.06
N CYS A 44 -1.47 -17.05 -6.91
CA CYS A 44 -0.54 -16.44 -5.97
C CYS A 44 0.47 -15.59 -6.74
N GLY A 45 0.35 -14.27 -6.66
CA GLY A 45 1.32 -13.33 -7.22
C GLY A 45 2.27 -12.78 -6.15
N ARG A 46 3.54 -13.19 -6.21
CA ARG A 46 4.62 -12.59 -5.41
C ARG A 46 5.29 -11.47 -6.22
N ALA A 47 5.12 -10.24 -5.77
CA ALA A 47 5.80 -9.08 -6.34
C ALA A 47 5.85 -7.93 -5.33
N PRO A 48 6.90 -7.07 -5.38
CA PRO A 48 7.01 -5.94 -4.48
C PRO A 48 5.92 -4.89 -4.73
N THR A 49 5.82 -3.91 -3.82
CA THR A 49 4.96 -2.73 -4.01
C THR A 49 5.40 -1.95 -5.25
N GLY A 50 4.45 -1.43 -6.01
CA GLY A 50 4.71 -0.67 -7.23
C GLY A 50 4.80 -1.51 -8.51
N SER A 51 4.82 -2.84 -8.43
CA SER A 51 4.84 -3.73 -9.60
C SER A 51 3.54 -3.81 -10.39
N GLY A 52 2.56 -2.93 -10.16
CA GLY A 52 1.29 -2.96 -10.91
C GLY A 52 0.33 -4.09 -10.52
N LYS A 53 0.45 -4.65 -9.30
CA LYS A 53 -0.41 -5.72 -8.76
C LYS A 53 -1.91 -5.38 -8.82
N THR A 54 -2.27 -4.12 -8.61
CA THR A 54 -3.68 -3.68 -8.65
C THR A 54 -4.34 -3.94 -9.99
N LEU A 55 -3.65 -3.68 -11.11
CA LEU A 55 -4.17 -4.03 -12.44
C LEU A 55 -4.07 -5.54 -12.71
N ALA A 56 -3.07 -6.21 -12.16
CA ALA A 56 -2.87 -7.65 -12.31
C ALA A 56 -4.08 -8.47 -11.79
N PHE A 57 -4.68 -8.08 -10.66
CA PHE A 57 -5.96 -8.66 -10.21
C PHE A 57 -7.18 -7.88 -10.72
N GLY A 58 -7.06 -6.58 -10.96
CA GLY A 58 -8.19 -5.71 -11.29
C GLY A 58 -8.77 -5.99 -12.66
N ILE A 59 -7.93 -6.32 -13.63
CA ILE A 59 -8.34 -6.69 -14.99
C ILE A 59 -9.18 -7.98 -14.99
N PRO A 60 -8.70 -9.13 -14.46
CA PRO A 60 -9.52 -10.34 -14.42
C PRO A 60 -10.76 -10.18 -13.54
N LEU A 61 -10.69 -9.39 -12.46
CA LEU A 61 -11.86 -9.05 -11.66
C LEU A 61 -12.91 -8.30 -12.48
N ALA A 62 -12.52 -7.24 -13.20
CA ALA A 62 -13.44 -6.47 -14.04
C ALA A 62 -14.02 -7.30 -15.19
N ALA A 63 -13.24 -8.21 -15.77
CA ALA A 63 -13.68 -9.10 -16.83
C ALA A 63 -14.76 -10.10 -16.39
N ARG A 64 -14.77 -10.49 -15.11
CA ARG A 64 -15.62 -11.59 -14.59
C ARG A 64 -16.76 -11.13 -13.69
N VAL A 65 -16.68 -9.95 -13.08
CA VAL A 65 -17.66 -9.51 -12.10
C VAL A 65 -19.05 -9.26 -12.73
N THR A 66 -20.08 -9.72 -12.04
CA THR A 66 -21.49 -9.56 -12.42
C THR A 66 -22.19 -8.51 -11.54
N HIS A 67 -23.43 -8.14 -11.88
CA HIS A 67 -24.20 -7.25 -11.02
C HIS A 67 -24.51 -7.90 -9.67
N ALA A 68 -24.29 -7.14 -8.60
CA ALA A 68 -24.67 -7.51 -7.26
C ALA A 68 -26.11 -7.11 -6.94
N GLY A 69 -26.75 -7.93 -6.11
CA GLY A 69 -27.97 -7.54 -5.43
C GLY A 69 -27.68 -6.69 -4.18
N PRO A 70 -28.74 -6.13 -3.56
CA PRO A 70 -28.63 -5.45 -2.28
C PRO A 70 -27.87 -6.28 -1.24
N LYS A 71 -26.87 -5.66 -0.60
CA LYS A 71 -26.03 -6.23 0.47
C LYS A 71 -25.22 -7.48 0.07
N ALA A 72 -25.14 -7.84 -1.20
CA ALA A 72 -24.56 -9.10 -1.64
C ALA A 72 -23.54 -8.86 -2.77
N PRO A 73 -22.34 -8.34 -2.45
CA PRO A 73 -21.31 -8.09 -3.44
C PRO A 73 -20.88 -9.36 -4.17
N LYS A 74 -20.45 -9.20 -5.42
CA LYS A 74 -19.99 -10.29 -6.29
C LYS A 74 -18.49 -10.50 -6.22
N ALA A 75 -17.73 -9.45 -5.94
CA ALA A 75 -16.31 -9.55 -5.66
C ALA A 75 -15.94 -8.84 -4.36
N LEU A 76 -14.97 -9.39 -3.65
CA LEU A 76 -14.40 -8.84 -2.42
C LEU A 76 -12.89 -8.66 -2.57
N VAL A 77 -12.38 -7.46 -2.32
CA VAL A 77 -10.95 -7.17 -2.23
C VAL A 77 -10.62 -6.76 -0.80
N LEU A 78 -9.83 -7.58 -0.09
CA LEU A 78 -9.33 -7.25 1.24
C LEU A 78 -7.97 -6.59 1.15
N VAL A 79 -7.83 -5.45 1.83
CA VAL A 79 -6.61 -4.64 1.87
C VAL A 79 -6.29 -4.16 3.30
N PRO A 80 -5.01 -4.02 3.68
CA PRO A 80 -4.63 -3.69 5.05
C PRO A 80 -5.00 -2.28 5.52
N THR A 81 -5.16 -1.30 4.60
CA THR A 81 -5.28 0.12 4.99
C THR A 81 -6.33 0.90 4.21
N ARG A 82 -6.76 2.01 4.81
CA ARG A 82 -7.79 2.90 4.26
C ARG A 82 -7.32 3.56 2.98
N GLU A 83 -6.04 3.95 2.94
CA GLU A 83 -5.37 4.56 1.81
C GLU A 83 -5.35 3.61 0.62
N LEU A 84 -4.90 2.37 0.86
CA LEU A 84 -4.89 1.33 -0.14
C LEU A 84 -6.31 1.00 -0.62
N ALA A 85 -7.29 0.92 0.29
CA ALA A 85 -8.68 0.72 -0.09
C ALA A 85 -9.21 1.82 -1.02
N ALA A 86 -8.92 3.08 -0.71
CA ALA A 86 -9.31 4.21 -1.56
C ALA A 86 -8.57 4.21 -2.90
N GLN A 87 -7.29 3.82 -2.92
CA GLN A 87 -6.50 3.71 -4.16
C GLN A 87 -7.01 2.59 -5.06
N VAL A 88 -7.18 1.38 -4.52
CA VAL A 88 -7.69 0.23 -5.26
C VAL A 88 -9.10 0.51 -5.75
N GLN A 89 -9.96 1.13 -4.95
CA GLN A 89 -11.31 1.51 -5.40
C GLN A 89 -11.27 2.48 -6.60
N ARG A 90 -10.39 3.50 -6.59
CA ARG A 90 -10.24 4.41 -7.73
C ARG A 90 -9.73 3.70 -8.97
N GLU A 91 -8.73 2.84 -8.81
CA GLU A 91 -8.14 2.09 -9.92
C GLU A 91 -9.16 1.14 -10.56
N LEU A 92 -9.89 0.39 -9.72
CA LEU A 92 -10.96 -0.50 -10.19
C LEU A 92 -12.14 0.26 -10.79
N ALA A 93 -12.49 1.44 -10.27
CA ALA A 93 -13.58 2.25 -10.83
C ALA A 93 -13.30 2.63 -12.30
N GLY A 94 -12.04 2.95 -12.63
CA GLY A 94 -11.63 3.23 -14.01
C GLY A 94 -11.81 2.03 -14.97
N LEU A 95 -11.75 0.80 -14.45
CA LEU A 95 -12.01 -0.42 -15.24
C LEU A 95 -13.50 -0.77 -15.31
N LEU A 96 -14.22 -0.57 -14.20
CA LEU A 96 -15.59 -1.06 -14.00
C LEU A 96 -16.67 -0.12 -14.53
N GLN A 97 -16.50 1.20 -14.40
CA GLN A 97 -17.51 2.18 -14.82
C GLN A 97 -17.88 2.07 -16.31
N PRO A 98 -16.92 1.90 -17.25
CA PRO A 98 -17.26 1.68 -18.67
C PRO A 98 -18.09 0.42 -18.93
N MET A 99 -18.06 -0.55 -18.00
CA MET A 99 -18.81 -1.80 -18.06
C MET A 99 -20.15 -1.72 -17.31
N GLY A 100 -20.52 -0.53 -16.81
CA GLY A 100 -21.72 -0.35 -15.99
C GLY A 100 -21.64 -1.01 -14.61
N ARG A 101 -20.43 -1.35 -14.14
CA ARG A 101 -20.19 -1.96 -12.82
C ARG A 101 -19.76 -0.91 -11.80
N ASN A 102 -20.10 -1.13 -10.54
CA ASN A 102 -19.75 -0.22 -9.45
C ASN A 102 -18.79 -0.86 -8.43
N VAL A 103 -18.04 0.00 -7.74
CA VAL A 103 -17.07 -0.42 -6.70
C VAL A 103 -17.09 0.59 -5.57
N GLN A 104 -17.05 0.10 -4.34
CA GLN A 104 -17.05 0.95 -3.14
C GLN A 104 -16.00 0.49 -2.13
N ALA A 105 -15.35 1.46 -1.48
CA ALA A 105 -14.38 1.21 -0.41
C ALA A 105 -15.05 1.24 0.98
N PHE A 106 -14.68 0.29 1.84
CA PHE A 106 -15.23 0.08 3.18
C PHE A 106 -14.10 0.02 4.21
N TYR A 107 -13.93 1.10 4.97
CA TYR A 107 -12.88 1.19 5.98
C TYR A 107 -13.29 2.06 7.18
N GLY A 108 -12.57 1.89 8.29
CA GLY A 108 -12.79 2.58 9.57
C GLY A 108 -12.56 4.11 9.54
N GLY A 109 -12.92 4.81 10.61
CA GLY A 109 -12.61 6.25 10.78
C GLY A 109 -13.45 7.22 9.93
N VAL A 110 -14.42 6.70 9.20
CA VAL A 110 -15.51 7.47 8.58
C VAL A 110 -16.85 6.89 9.05
N GLY A 111 -17.93 7.67 8.94
CA GLY A 111 -19.27 7.24 9.34
C GLY A 111 -19.70 5.94 8.66
N ILE A 112 -20.27 5.02 9.42
CA ILE A 112 -20.71 3.71 8.90
C ILE A 112 -22.04 3.80 8.14
N GLY A 113 -22.91 4.75 8.49
CA GLY A 113 -24.21 4.94 7.85
C GLY A 113 -24.18 5.04 6.33
N PRO A 114 -23.34 5.91 5.73
CA PRO A 114 -23.17 5.98 4.27
C PRO A 114 -22.74 4.65 3.63
N GLN A 115 -21.88 3.89 4.32
CA GLN A 115 -21.42 2.58 3.82
C GLN A 115 -22.55 1.53 3.85
N ILE A 116 -23.37 1.52 4.90
CA ILE A 116 -24.57 0.67 4.97
C ILE A 116 -25.56 1.05 3.86
N THR A 117 -25.77 2.35 3.62
CA THR A 117 -26.65 2.83 2.54
C THR A 117 -26.13 2.40 1.17
N ALA A 118 -24.83 2.48 0.92
CA ALA A 118 -24.23 2.02 -0.33
C ALA A 118 -24.48 0.51 -0.53
N LEU A 119 -24.21 -0.33 0.48
CA LEU A 119 -24.46 -1.76 0.41
C LEU A 119 -25.94 -2.08 0.15
N ARG A 120 -26.88 -1.36 0.78
CA ARG A 120 -28.32 -1.53 0.53
C ARG A 120 -28.72 -1.24 -0.92
N LYS A 121 -28.01 -0.35 -1.62
CA LYS A 121 -28.27 -0.05 -3.04
C LYS A 121 -27.71 -1.12 -3.99
N GLY A 122 -26.82 -1.98 -3.50
CA GLY A 122 -26.09 -2.96 -4.32
C GLY A 122 -24.71 -2.43 -4.69
N VAL A 123 -23.68 -3.21 -4.35
CA VAL A 123 -22.28 -2.91 -4.66
C VAL A 123 -21.67 -4.14 -5.35
N ASP A 124 -21.25 -4.03 -6.60
CA ASP A 124 -20.73 -5.17 -7.37
C ASP A 124 -19.39 -5.64 -6.79
N VAL A 125 -18.50 -4.69 -6.48
CA VAL A 125 -17.17 -4.93 -5.93
C VAL A 125 -16.98 -4.19 -4.61
N ALA A 126 -16.75 -4.93 -3.54
CA ALA A 126 -16.41 -4.37 -2.23
C ALA A 126 -14.90 -4.38 -2.01
N VAL A 127 -14.27 -3.21 -1.87
CA VAL A 127 -12.88 -3.08 -1.42
C VAL A 127 -12.89 -2.75 0.06
N ALA A 128 -12.31 -3.56 0.93
CA ALA A 128 -12.51 -3.38 2.37
C ALA A 128 -11.27 -3.62 3.23
N CYS A 129 -11.15 -2.85 4.32
CA CYS A 129 -10.29 -3.21 5.43
C CYS A 129 -10.98 -4.24 6.32
N PRO A 130 -10.29 -5.29 6.81
CA PRO A 130 -10.91 -6.40 7.54
C PRO A 130 -11.84 -5.96 8.67
N GLY A 131 -11.36 -5.13 9.59
CA GLY A 131 -12.16 -4.71 10.75
C GLY A 131 -13.46 -3.95 10.41
N ARG A 132 -13.49 -3.15 9.34
CA ARG A 132 -14.74 -2.49 8.93
C ARG A 132 -15.68 -3.47 8.24
N LEU A 133 -15.17 -4.40 7.45
CA LEU A 133 -16.02 -5.41 6.82
C LEU A 133 -16.67 -6.30 7.88
N ALA A 134 -15.92 -6.70 8.90
CA ALA A 134 -16.42 -7.49 10.03
C ALA A 134 -17.59 -6.78 10.74
N ASP A 135 -17.44 -5.49 11.07
CA ASP A 135 -18.51 -4.68 11.69
C ASP A 135 -19.76 -4.58 10.77
N LEU A 136 -19.58 -4.47 9.45
CA LEU A 136 -20.70 -4.46 8.49
C LEU A 136 -21.40 -5.81 8.39
N VAL A 137 -20.65 -6.91 8.47
CA VAL A 137 -21.19 -8.28 8.49
C VAL A 137 -21.99 -8.52 9.78
N GLU A 138 -21.41 -8.18 10.93
CA GLU A 138 -22.04 -8.34 12.24
C GLU A 138 -23.39 -7.59 12.34
N ARG A 139 -23.47 -6.42 11.71
CA ARG A 139 -24.72 -5.62 11.63
C ARG A 139 -25.73 -6.13 10.59
N GLY A 140 -25.44 -7.20 9.86
CA GLY A 140 -26.27 -7.68 8.75
C GLY A 140 -26.39 -6.66 7.60
N ALA A 141 -25.39 -5.80 7.44
CA ALA A 141 -25.34 -4.80 6.37
C ALA A 141 -24.79 -5.37 5.07
N VAL A 142 -24.00 -6.45 5.13
CA VAL A 142 -23.47 -7.18 3.98
C VAL A 142 -23.50 -8.69 4.26
N ARG A 143 -23.71 -9.49 3.22
CA ARG A 143 -23.56 -10.95 3.23
C ARG A 143 -22.49 -11.34 2.22
N LEU A 144 -21.61 -12.26 2.60
CA LEU A 144 -20.46 -12.67 1.80
C LEU A 144 -20.67 -13.98 1.05
N ASP A 145 -21.80 -14.66 1.28
CA ASP A 145 -22.16 -15.95 0.68
C ASP A 145 -22.33 -15.91 -0.85
N ARG A 146 -22.44 -14.71 -1.43
CA ARG A 146 -22.62 -14.46 -2.88
C ARG A 146 -21.39 -13.90 -3.58
N VAL A 147 -20.26 -13.83 -2.89
CA VAL A 147 -18.99 -13.42 -3.48
C VAL A 147 -18.42 -14.60 -4.27
N ASP A 148 -18.22 -14.38 -5.57
CA ASP A 148 -17.71 -15.38 -6.51
C ASP A 148 -16.19 -15.20 -6.75
N LEU A 149 -15.64 -14.04 -6.39
CA LEU A 149 -14.22 -13.69 -6.55
C LEU A 149 -13.68 -12.94 -5.34
N VAL A 150 -12.60 -13.44 -4.75
CA VAL A 150 -11.88 -12.83 -3.63
C VAL A 150 -10.50 -12.41 -4.08
N VAL A 151 -10.07 -11.22 -3.66
CA VAL A 151 -8.69 -10.74 -3.76
C VAL A 151 -8.16 -10.44 -2.36
N LEU A 152 -6.95 -10.92 -2.07
CA LEU A 152 -6.16 -10.52 -0.91
C LEU A 152 -4.95 -9.75 -1.42
N ASP A 153 -4.87 -8.44 -1.16
CA ASP A 153 -3.74 -7.60 -1.58
C ASP A 153 -2.95 -7.10 -0.37
N GLU A 154 -1.62 -7.18 -0.48
CA GLU A 154 -0.66 -7.01 0.63
C GLU A 154 -0.99 -7.92 1.83
N ALA A 155 -1.09 -9.23 1.56
CA ALA A 155 -1.43 -10.25 2.55
C ALA A 155 -0.40 -10.37 3.69
N ASP A 156 0.89 -10.30 3.35
CA ASP A 156 2.01 -10.17 4.31
C ASP A 156 1.79 -9.02 5.28
N ARG A 157 1.32 -7.89 4.77
CA ARG A 157 1.10 -6.70 5.56
C ARG A 157 -0.16 -6.80 6.43
N MET A 158 -1.19 -7.48 5.96
CA MET A 158 -2.31 -7.85 6.83
C MET A 158 -1.85 -8.77 7.97
N ALA A 159 -0.88 -9.65 7.73
CA ALA A 159 -0.26 -10.46 8.78
C ALA A 159 0.52 -9.62 9.78
N ASP A 160 1.40 -8.73 9.31
CA ASP A 160 2.16 -7.81 10.16
C ASP A 160 1.27 -6.93 11.05
N MET A 161 0.08 -6.58 10.58
CA MET A 161 -0.90 -5.78 11.32
C MET A 161 -1.80 -6.63 12.24
N GLY A 162 -1.59 -7.95 12.30
CA GLY A 162 -2.38 -8.87 13.12
C GLY A 162 -3.80 -9.11 12.61
N PHE A 163 -4.09 -8.84 11.34
CA PHE A 163 -5.45 -8.97 10.78
C PHE A 163 -5.80 -10.38 10.32
N LEU A 164 -4.88 -11.33 10.26
CA LEU A 164 -5.19 -12.68 9.75
C LEU A 164 -6.32 -13.42 10.48
N PRO A 165 -6.47 -13.33 11.81
CA PRO A 165 -7.65 -13.90 12.46
C PRO A 165 -8.96 -13.34 11.90
N GLU A 166 -9.05 -12.03 11.68
CA GLU A 166 -10.23 -11.37 11.10
C GLU A 166 -10.43 -11.74 9.63
N VAL A 167 -9.35 -11.71 8.83
CA VAL A 167 -9.38 -12.11 7.41
C VAL A 167 -9.94 -13.53 7.27
N ARG A 168 -9.46 -14.47 8.08
CA ARG A 168 -9.95 -15.86 8.07
C ARG A 168 -11.45 -15.95 8.37
N ARG A 169 -11.93 -15.25 9.40
CA ARG A 169 -13.36 -15.23 9.76
C ARG A 169 -14.23 -14.66 8.65
N LEU A 170 -13.74 -13.68 7.91
CA LEU A 170 -14.44 -13.12 6.75
C LEU A 170 -14.46 -14.10 5.57
N LEU A 171 -13.33 -14.74 5.26
CA LEU A 171 -13.22 -15.70 4.17
C LEU A 171 -14.01 -17.00 4.44
N ASP A 172 -14.12 -17.42 5.69
CA ASP A 172 -14.93 -18.57 6.10
C ASP A 172 -16.44 -18.34 5.85
N GLN A 173 -16.88 -17.09 5.67
CA GLN A 173 -18.27 -16.72 5.34
C GLN A 173 -18.51 -16.59 3.83
N VAL A 174 -17.46 -16.67 3.01
CA VAL A 174 -17.60 -16.68 1.56
C VAL A 174 -17.90 -18.10 1.09
N GLY A 175 -18.76 -18.23 0.08
CA GLY A 175 -19.03 -19.51 -0.56
C GLY A 175 -17.76 -20.27 -0.97
N PRO A 176 -17.76 -21.62 -0.91
CA PRO A 176 -16.59 -22.44 -1.26
C PRO A 176 -16.30 -22.42 -2.76
N ASP A 177 -17.31 -22.22 -3.61
CA ASP A 177 -17.13 -22.09 -5.05
C ASP A 177 -16.86 -20.64 -5.44
N ARG A 178 -15.61 -20.24 -5.25
CA ARG A 178 -15.09 -18.91 -5.60
C ARG A 178 -13.70 -19.01 -6.21
N GLN A 179 -13.31 -17.98 -6.95
CA GLN A 179 -11.92 -17.76 -7.32
C GLN A 179 -11.22 -16.91 -6.25
N THR A 180 -9.99 -17.25 -5.88
CA THR A 180 -9.18 -16.51 -4.90
C THR A 180 -7.84 -16.09 -5.52
N LEU A 181 -7.63 -14.78 -5.61
CA LEU A 181 -6.40 -14.16 -6.06
C LEU A 181 -5.65 -13.58 -4.85
N LEU A 182 -4.42 -14.02 -4.59
CA LEU A 182 -3.60 -13.54 -3.48
C LEU A 182 -2.35 -12.87 -4.02
N PHE A 183 -2.12 -11.63 -3.59
CA PHE A 183 -0.99 -10.80 -3.98
C PHE A 183 -0.24 -10.29 -2.75
N SER A 184 1.07 -10.50 -2.73
CA SER A 184 1.90 -10.23 -1.55
C SER A 184 3.35 -9.97 -1.97
N ALA A 185 4.14 -9.26 -1.16
CA ALA A 185 5.58 -9.18 -1.40
C ALA A 185 6.29 -10.43 -0.88
N THR A 186 5.77 -11.06 0.18
CA THR A 186 6.23 -12.37 0.66
C THR A 186 5.10 -13.40 0.69
N LEU A 187 5.41 -14.68 0.45
CA LEU A 187 4.43 -15.79 0.46
C LEU A 187 4.73 -16.82 1.56
N ASP A 188 5.55 -16.45 2.55
CA ASP A 188 6.01 -17.31 3.62
C ASP A 188 5.23 -17.12 4.92
N GLY A 189 5.51 -18.01 5.88
CA GLY A 189 4.97 -17.98 7.23
C GLY A 189 3.44 -17.88 7.29
N ASP A 190 2.97 -16.81 7.90
CA ASP A 190 1.56 -16.52 8.15
C ASP A 190 0.71 -16.41 6.87
N VAL A 191 1.32 -16.00 5.74
CA VAL A 191 0.62 -15.90 4.44
C VAL A 191 0.39 -17.28 3.83
N ASP A 192 1.30 -18.24 4.04
CA ASP A 192 1.16 -19.61 3.51
C ASP A 192 -0.09 -20.31 4.07
N VAL A 193 -0.48 -19.97 5.30
CA VAL A 193 -1.74 -20.45 5.90
C VAL A 193 -2.96 -19.99 5.10
N LEU A 194 -2.95 -18.76 4.57
CA LEU A 194 -4.04 -18.28 3.73
C LEU A 194 -4.10 -19.04 2.40
N ILE A 195 -2.94 -19.28 1.79
CA ILE A 195 -2.85 -20.01 0.52
C ILE A 195 -3.41 -21.43 0.68
N ARG A 196 -2.91 -22.18 1.67
CA ARG A 196 -3.31 -23.58 1.88
C ARG A 196 -4.79 -23.75 2.20
N ARG A 197 -5.39 -22.78 2.90
CA ARG A 197 -6.77 -22.90 3.39
C ARG A 197 -7.80 -22.31 2.43
N TYR A 198 -7.46 -21.27 1.69
CA TYR A 198 -8.45 -20.49 0.93
C TYR A 198 -8.25 -20.52 -0.59
N GLN A 199 -7.20 -21.19 -1.10
CA GLN A 199 -6.98 -21.38 -2.53
C GLN A 199 -7.04 -22.86 -2.95
N ARG A 200 -7.43 -23.09 -4.20
CA ARG A 200 -7.55 -24.40 -4.86
C ARG A 200 -6.55 -24.49 -6.02
N ASP A 201 -5.50 -25.29 -5.85
CA ASP A 201 -4.42 -25.47 -6.84
C ASP A 201 -3.96 -24.14 -7.52
N PRO A 202 -3.50 -23.14 -6.74
CA PRO A 202 -3.24 -21.82 -7.28
C PRO A 202 -2.03 -21.83 -8.22
N ALA A 203 -2.14 -21.13 -9.34
CA ALA A 203 -1.01 -20.78 -10.17
C ALA A 203 -0.08 -19.84 -9.39
N ARG A 204 1.17 -20.26 -9.19
CA ARG A 204 2.16 -19.48 -8.41
C ARG A 204 3.10 -18.75 -9.36
N HIS A 205 3.09 -17.43 -9.26
CA HIS A 205 3.89 -16.54 -10.07
C HIS A 205 4.76 -15.66 -9.17
N GLY A 206 6.05 -15.64 -9.43
CA GLY A 206 7.01 -14.81 -8.73
C GLY A 206 7.70 -13.87 -9.70
N VAL A 207 7.62 -12.58 -9.42
CA VAL A 207 8.44 -11.58 -10.07
C VAL A 207 9.26 -10.94 -8.98
N ASP A 208 10.50 -11.37 -8.89
CA ASP A 208 11.50 -10.68 -8.10
C ASP A 208 11.81 -9.34 -8.78
N ARG A 209 12.28 -8.36 -8.00
CA ARG A 209 12.92 -7.20 -8.64
C ARG A 209 14.14 -7.74 -9.36
N GLU A 210 14.44 -7.23 -10.56
CA GLU A 210 15.84 -7.20 -10.98
C GLU A 210 16.60 -6.55 -9.81
N GLU A 211 17.63 -7.24 -9.31
CA GLU A 211 18.46 -6.81 -8.18
C GLU A 211 19.29 -5.58 -8.55
N ASP A 212 18.64 -4.48 -8.91
CA ASP A 212 19.17 -3.18 -8.55
C ASP A 212 18.83 -3.03 -7.08
N GLU A 213 19.71 -3.54 -6.21
CA GLU A 213 19.69 -3.16 -4.80
C GLU A 213 19.48 -1.63 -4.75
N PRO A 214 18.50 -1.12 -4.00
CA PRO A 214 18.35 0.32 -3.85
C PRO A 214 19.69 0.84 -3.34
N VAL A 215 20.41 1.60 -4.16
CA VAL A 215 21.64 2.30 -3.74
C VAL A 215 21.18 3.46 -2.86
N ASN A 216 20.79 3.10 -1.64
CA ASN A 216 20.45 4.04 -0.61
C ASN A 216 21.74 4.43 0.07
N ARG A 217 22.13 5.70 -0.07
CA ARG A 217 23.13 6.27 0.81
C ARG A 217 22.49 6.44 2.18
N HIS A 218 22.91 5.61 3.12
CA HIS A 218 22.47 5.68 4.51
C HIS A 218 23.41 6.57 5.33
N VAL A 219 22.86 7.56 6.00
CA VAL A 219 23.60 8.48 6.86
C VAL A 219 23.01 8.46 8.27
N LEU A 220 23.86 8.39 9.28
CA LEU A 220 23.48 8.50 10.69
C LEU A 220 24.03 9.80 11.25
N TRP A 221 23.15 10.78 11.47
CA TRP A 221 23.54 12.04 12.08
C TRP A 221 23.26 12.04 13.58
N THR A 222 24.32 12.26 14.33
CA THR A 222 24.24 12.48 15.76
C THR A 222 24.02 13.97 16.01
N VAL A 223 22.90 14.31 16.64
CA VAL A 223 22.41 15.69 16.71
C VAL A 223 21.88 16.01 18.08
N GLU A 224 22.12 17.23 18.55
CA GLU A 224 21.44 17.78 19.71
C GLU A 224 19.93 17.84 19.44
N ARG A 225 19.12 17.72 20.51
CA ARG A 225 17.65 17.60 20.36
C ARG A 225 17.03 18.74 19.56
N ASP A 226 17.56 19.94 19.71
CA ASP A 226 17.04 21.15 19.06
C ASP A 226 17.48 21.26 17.58
N GLY A 227 18.57 20.58 17.19
CA GLY A 227 19.11 20.60 15.83
C GLY A 227 18.33 19.72 14.83
N LYS A 228 17.56 18.74 15.33
CA LYS A 228 16.82 17.79 14.47
C LYS A 228 15.90 18.48 13.45
N LEU A 229 15.24 19.56 13.85
CA LEU A 229 14.28 20.28 13.00
C LEU A 229 14.96 20.99 11.84
N ALA A 230 16.08 21.66 12.09
CA ALA A 230 16.83 22.37 11.08
C ALA A 230 17.34 21.40 10.01
N LEU A 231 17.96 20.30 10.43
CA LEU A 231 18.49 19.27 9.53
C LEU A 231 17.40 18.57 8.72
N ALA A 232 16.25 18.24 9.35
CA ALA A 232 15.14 17.66 8.63
C ALA A 232 14.58 18.61 7.55
N ALA A 233 14.53 19.92 7.84
CA ALA A 233 14.14 20.92 6.85
C ALA A 233 15.19 21.06 5.74
N GLU A 234 16.48 21.02 6.07
CA GLU A 234 17.56 21.11 5.09
C GLU A 234 17.56 19.93 4.12
N VAL A 235 17.48 18.70 4.64
CA VAL A 235 17.35 17.49 3.80
C VAL A 235 16.10 17.60 2.93
N ALA A 236 14.98 18.03 3.50
CA ALA A 236 13.74 18.18 2.74
C ALA A 236 13.79 19.31 1.70
N ARG A 237 14.65 20.30 1.85
CA ARG A 237 14.85 21.36 0.85
C ARG A 237 15.77 20.89 -0.29
N ALA A 238 16.84 20.18 0.06
CA ALA A 238 17.86 19.73 -0.88
C ALA A 238 17.45 18.47 -1.67
N HIS A 239 16.72 17.56 -1.03
CA HIS A 239 16.42 16.22 -1.58
C HIS A 239 14.92 15.90 -1.55
N TRP A 240 14.08 16.79 -2.08
CA TRP A 240 12.64 16.56 -2.19
C TRP A 240 12.27 15.76 -3.47
N PRO A 241 11.14 15.04 -3.48
CA PRO A 241 10.19 14.85 -2.38
C PRO A 241 10.79 14.03 -1.22
N THR A 242 10.45 14.38 0.02
CA THR A 242 10.99 13.75 1.25
C THR A 242 9.90 13.19 2.15
N ILE A 243 10.10 11.98 2.67
CA ILE A 243 9.25 11.45 3.76
C ILE A 243 10.00 11.57 5.08
N VAL A 244 9.38 12.20 6.07
CA VAL A 244 9.94 12.36 7.42
C VAL A 244 9.14 11.51 8.41
N PHE A 245 9.77 10.48 8.97
CA PHE A 245 9.15 9.59 9.94
C PHE A 245 9.33 10.08 11.37
N THR A 246 8.20 10.20 12.07
CA THR A 246 8.12 10.58 13.48
C THR A 246 7.42 9.48 14.28
N ARG A 247 7.72 9.39 15.57
CA ARG A 247 7.15 8.35 16.46
C ARG A 247 5.69 8.59 16.78
N THR A 248 5.27 9.85 16.91
CA THR A 248 3.93 10.20 17.43
C THR A 248 3.17 11.12 16.49
N LYS A 249 1.84 10.99 16.50
CA LYS A 249 0.91 11.84 15.74
C LYS A 249 1.08 13.34 16.04
N HIS A 250 1.24 13.69 17.32
CA HIS A 250 1.49 15.08 17.73
C HIS A 250 2.87 15.56 17.30
N GLY A 251 3.87 14.66 17.29
CA GLY A 251 5.19 14.92 16.72
C GLY A 251 5.10 15.25 15.22
N ALA A 252 4.34 14.48 14.44
CA ALA A 252 4.15 14.73 13.02
C ALA A 252 3.56 16.14 12.75
N ASP A 253 2.51 16.52 13.47
CA ASP A 253 1.92 17.86 13.37
C ASP A 253 2.89 18.98 13.73
N ARG A 254 3.68 18.76 14.80
CA ARG A 254 4.66 19.73 15.28
C ARG A 254 5.78 19.91 14.26
N VAL A 255 6.35 18.81 13.78
CA VAL A 255 7.45 18.81 12.81
C VAL A 255 7.00 19.44 11.48
N ALA A 256 5.82 19.09 10.95
CA ALA A 256 5.31 19.70 9.72
C ALA A 256 5.19 21.23 9.83
N ARG A 257 4.63 21.72 10.94
CA ARG A 257 4.49 23.16 11.19
C ARG A 257 5.85 23.86 11.34
N GLN A 258 6.79 23.25 12.06
CA GLN A 258 8.09 23.86 12.33
C GLN A 258 8.99 23.87 11.09
N ILE A 259 9.00 22.79 10.31
CA ILE A 259 9.69 22.73 9.02
C ILE A 259 9.05 23.74 8.04
N GLY A 260 7.72 23.89 8.05
CA GLY A 260 7.03 24.95 7.30
C GLY A 260 7.52 26.36 7.63
N LYS A 261 7.77 26.66 8.90
CA LYS A 261 8.35 27.96 9.32
C LYS A 261 9.78 28.16 8.83
N LEU A 262 10.48 27.08 8.49
CA LEU A 262 11.81 27.10 7.88
C LEU A 262 11.74 27.15 6.34
N GLY A 263 10.57 27.42 5.76
CA GLY A 263 10.41 27.62 4.31
C GLY A 263 10.38 26.33 3.49
N VAL A 264 9.93 25.22 4.09
CA VAL A 264 9.71 23.95 3.38
C VAL A 264 8.24 23.58 3.46
N ASP A 265 7.58 23.44 2.30
CA ASP A 265 6.17 23.08 2.27
C ASP A 265 5.98 21.64 2.77
N ALA A 266 5.37 21.50 3.95
CA ALA A 266 5.26 20.23 4.65
C ALA A 266 3.82 19.92 5.07
N VAL A 267 3.41 18.66 4.84
CA VAL A 267 2.09 18.15 5.22
C VAL A 267 2.24 16.94 6.15
N ALA A 268 1.29 16.75 7.08
CA ALA A 268 1.33 15.65 8.05
C ALA A 268 0.27 14.58 7.78
N ILE A 269 0.64 13.30 7.93
CA ILE A 269 -0.25 12.15 7.83
C ILE A 269 -0.11 11.20 9.04
N HIS A 270 -1.19 11.01 9.79
CA HIS A 270 -1.22 10.17 10.98
C HIS A 270 -2.65 9.71 11.33
N GLY A 271 -2.79 8.82 12.31
CA GLY A 271 -4.08 8.20 12.68
C GLY A 271 -5.19 9.18 13.11
N ASN A 272 -4.82 10.33 13.70
CA ASN A 272 -5.78 11.38 14.07
C ASN A 272 -6.28 12.27 12.91
N ARG A 273 -5.69 12.19 11.71
CA ARG A 273 -6.20 12.96 10.56
C ARG A 273 -7.46 12.30 10.01
N SER A 274 -8.44 13.12 9.63
CA SER A 274 -9.61 12.61 8.90
C SER A 274 -9.19 12.07 7.54
N GLN A 275 -9.98 11.15 6.96
CA GLN A 275 -9.67 10.59 5.65
C GLN A 275 -9.47 11.68 4.59
N ALA A 276 -10.36 12.69 4.55
CA ALA A 276 -10.24 13.80 3.62
C ALA A 276 -8.94 14.61 3.80
N GLN A 277 -8.48 14.79 5.04
CA GLN A 277 -7.19 15.43 5.33
C GLN A 277 -6.01 14.56 4.87
N ARG A 278 -6.06 13.25 5.09
CA ARG A 278 -5.04 12.30 4.65
C ARG A 278 -4.92 12.29 3.13
N GLU A 279 -6.05 12.19 2.43
CA GLU A 279 -6.09 12.25 0.96
C GLU A 279 -5.61 13.59 0.40
N ARG A 280 -5.95 14.71 1.06
CA ARG A 280 -5.42 16.02 0.68
C ARG A 280 -3.90 16.07 0.83
N ALA A 281 -3.37 15.69 1.99
CA ALA A 281 -1.93 15.66 2.24
C ALA A 281 -1.20 14.77 1.21
N LEU A 282 -1.75 13.60 0.89
CA LEU A 282 -1.20 12.72 -0.14
C LEU A 282 -1.20 13.39 -1.51
N ARG A 283 -2.32 13.99 -1.93
CA ARG A 283 -2.40 14.70 -3.22
C ARG A 283 -1.43 15.88 -3.27
N ASP A 284 -1.29 16.65 -2.19
CA ASP A 284 -0.39 17.80 -2.15
C ASP A 284 1.06 17.33 -2.28
N PHE A 285 1.43 16.25 -1.60
CA PHE A 285 2.77 15.66 -1.71
C PHE A 285 3.04 15.06 -3.10
N THR A 286 2.14 14.22 -3.63
CA THR A 286 2.37 13.56 -4.93
C THR A 286 2.30 14.51 -6.13
N SER A 287 1.63 15.66 -6.00
CA SER A 287 1.60 16.70 -7.04
C SER A 287 2.75 17.71 -6.94
N GLY A 288 3.65 17.57 -5.95
CA GLY A 288 4.75 18.49 -5.72
C GLY A 288 4.37 19.81 -5.03
N ARG A 289 3.11 19.98 -4.59
CA ARG A 289 2.69 21.14 -3.78
C ARG A 289 3.27 21.13 -2.36
N ALA A 290 3.66 19.95 -1.87
CA ALA A 290 4.39 19.81 -0.62
C ALA A 290 5.71 19.08 -0.91
N GLN A 291 6.81 19.63 -0.40
CA GLN A 291 8.16 19.06 -0.50
C GLN A 291 8.36 17.91 0.50
N ALA A 292 7.68 17.97 1.67
CA ALA A 292 7.83 16.99 2.73
C ALA A 292 6.49 16.39 3.21
N LEU A 293 6.46 15.06 3.34
CA LEU A 293 5.38 14.32 3.99
C LEU A 293 5.85 13.83 5.36
N ILE A 294 5.30 14.39 6.43
CA ILE A 294 5.61 14.01 7.80
C ILE A 294 4.65 12.92 8.26
N ALA A 295 5.15 11.73 8.57
CA ALA A 295 4.33 10.56 8.81
C ALA A 295 4.68 9.81 10.10
N THR A 296 3.70 9.09 10.64
CA THR A 296 3.91 8.00 11.61
C THR A 296 3.95 6.66 10.88
N ASP A 297 4.61 5.64 11.44
CA ASP A 297 4.70 4.29 10.84
C ASP A 297 3.37 3.73 10.39
N VAL A 298 2.38 3.75 11.29
CA VAL A 298 1.04 3.21 11.03
C VAL A 298 0.36 3.93 9.87
N ALA A 299 0.65 5.21 9.66
CA ALA A 299 0.04 5.99 8.60
C ALA A 299 0.81 5.93 7.27
N ALA A 300 2.13 5.74 7.31
CA ALA A 300 2.97 5.59 6.13
C ALA A 300 2.97 4.16 5.56
N ARG A 301 2.77 3.16 6.41
CA ARG A 301 2.36 1.84 5.96
C ARG A 301 1.06 2.03 5.18
N GLY A 302 1.07 1.88 3.85
CA GLY A 302 -0.14 1.88 2.98
C GLY A 302 -0.28 3.08 2.06
N ILE A 303 0.64 4.02 2.20
CA ILE A 303 0.82 5.08 1.24
C ILE A 303 1.72 4.52 0.13
N HIS A 304 1.19 4.38 -1.09
CA HIS A 304 2.01 4.18 -2.30
C HIS A 304 2.67 5.50 -2.70
N VAL A 305 3.52 6.03 -1.82
CA VAL A 305 4.43 7.11 -2.19
C VAL A 305 5.83 6.56 -2.07
N ASP A 306 6.19 5.91 -3.15
CA ASP A 306 7.45 5.23 -3.37
C ASP A 306 8.24 6.03 -4.43
N GLY A 307 9.57 5.90 -4.44
CA GLY A 307 10.41 6.67 -5.36
C GLY A 307 10.61 8.12 -4.92
N VAL A 308 10.54 8.39 -3.60
CA VAL A 308 10.90 9.71 -3.06
C VAL A 308 12.42 9.91 -3.10
N ALA A 309 12.88 11.15 -3.22
CA ALA A 309 14.32 11.45 -3.31
C ALA A 309 15.04 11.21 -1.97
N SER A 310 14.35 11.40 -0.85
CA SER A 310 14.92 11.10 0.47
C SER A 310 13.92 10.65 1.53
N VAL A 311 14.45 9.94 2.53
CA VAL A 311 13.75 9.54 3.74
C VAL A 311 14.52 10.05 4.94
N VAL A 312 13.82 10.71 5.87
CA VAL A 312 14.38 11.17 7.14
C VAL A 312 13.72 10.42 8.29
N HIS A 313 14.47 9.61 9.03
CA HIS A 313 14.05 9.11 10.34
C HIS A 313 14.30 10.21 11.38
N PHE A 314 13.34 11.13 11.53
CA PHE A 314 13.39 12.17 12.56
C PHE A 314 13.44 11.55 13.96
N ASP A 315 12.61 10.51 14.15
CA ASP A 315 12.73 9.55 15.23
C ASP A 315 13.23 8.21 14.67
N ALA A 316 14.33 7.69 15.21
CA ALA A 316 14.85 6.38 14.81
C ALA A 316 13.78 5.28 14.96
N PRO A 317 13.70 4.32 14.03
CA PRO A 317 12.74 3.21 14.11
C PRO A 317 13.06 2.29 15.28
N PRO A 318 12.04 1.60 15.84
CA PRO A 318 12.20 0.76 17.02
C PRO A 318 12.93 -0.55 16.74
N ASP A 319 12.87 -1.06 15.50
CA ASP A 319 13.44 -2.34 15.10
C ASP A 319 13.96 -2.34 13.64
N PRO A 320 14.77 -3.35 13.26
CA PRO A 320 15.33 -3.44 11.91
C PRO A 320 14.29 -3.59 10.79
N LYS A 321 13.16 -4.27 11.05
CA LYS A 321 12.12 -4.49 10.05
C LYS A 321 11.47 -3.15 9.68
N ASP A 322 11.17 -2.35 10.69
CA ASP A 322 10.66 -0.99 10.50
C ASP A 322 11.66 -0.07 9.79
N PHE A 323 12.95 -0.21 10.08
CA PHE A 323 13.98 0.53 9.36
C PHE A 323 13.96 0.23 7.85
N VAL A 324 13.92 -1.05 7.46
CA VAL A 324 13.85 -1.45 6.05
C VAL A 324 12.57 -0.93 5.40
N HIS A 325 11.42 -1.06 6.08
CA HIS A 325 10.14 -0.60 5.56
C HIS A 325 10.05 0.92 5.34
N ARG A 326 10.66 1.71 6.21
CA ARG A 326 10.75 3.17 6.07
C ARG A 326 11.72 3.57 4.97
N SER A 327 12.91 2.97 4.97
CA SER A 327 13.99 3.29 4.02
C SER A 327 13.62 2.89 2.59
N GLY A 328 12.88 1.80 2.41
CA GLY A 328 12.43 1.31 1.11
C GLY A 328 11.42 2.21 0.38
N ARG A 329 11.15 3.43 0.87
CA ARG A 329 10.38 4.47 0.17
C ARG A 329 11.21 5.24 -0.84
N THR A 330 12.53 5.29 -0.68
CA THR A 330 13.49 5.88 -1.61
C THR A 330 14.29 4.80 -2.35
N GLY A 331 15.14 5.21 -3.29
CA GLY A 331 16.06 4.30 -4.00
C GLY A 331 15.38 3.33 -4.96
N ARG A 332 14.29 3.70 -5.63
CA ARG A 332 13.54 2.79 -6.52
C ARG A 332 13.74 3.12 -7.99
N ALA A 333 13.68 2.09 -8.84
CA ALA A 333 13.84 2.17 -10.30
C ALA A 333 15.20 2.76 -10.74
N GLY A 334 16.30 2.27 -10.13
CA GLY A 334 17.66 2.67 -10.48
C GLY A 334 18.12 4.04 -9.96
N ALA A 335 17.23 4.82 -9.31
CA ALA A 335 17.59 6.09 -8.71
C ALA A 335 18.33 5.90 -7.37
N GLU A 336 19.37 6.71 -7.12
CA GLU A 336 19.99 6.80 -5.80
C GLU A 336 19.02 7.42 -4.79
N GLY A 337 18.92 6.80 -3.61
CA GLY A 337 18.09 7.29 -2.51
C GLY A 337 18.93 7.80 -1.35
N LEU A 338 18.47 8.86 -0.66
CA LEU A 338 19.11 9.31 0.57
C LEU A 338 18.28 8.92 1.79
N VAL A 339 18.88 8.20 2.74
CA VAL A 339 18.23 7.85 4.02
C VAL A 339 19.01 8.47 5.17
N VAL A 340 18.47 9.51 5.78
CA VAL A 340 19.06 10.19 6.94
C VAL A 340 18.38 9.73 8.23
N THR A 341 19.15 9.20 9.18
CA THR A 341 18.66 8.85 10.50
C THR A 341 19.18 9.83 11.54
N LEU A 342 18.27 10.54 12.22
CA LEU A 342 18.61 11.53 13.24
C LEU A 342 18.54 10.90 14.63
N THR A 343 19.65 10.91 15.36
CA THR A 343 19.73 10.35 16.71
C THR A 343 20.39 11.31 17.69
N PRO A 344 19.92 11.40 18.95
CA PRO A 344 20.72 11.98 20.02
C PRO A 344 22.02 11.18 20.22
N ALA A 345 23.07 11.84 20.72
CA ALA A 345 24.38 11.21 20.97
C ALA A 345 24.31 9.98 21.88
N ALA A 346 23.48 10.05 22.93
CA ALA A 346 23.28 8.94 23.87
C ALA A 346 22.73 7.66 23.19
N GLU A 347 21.97 7.80 22.11
CA GLU A 347 21.32 6.69 21.40
C GLU A 347 22.09 6.23 20.15
N GLY A 348 23.15 6.95 19.75
CA GLY A 348 23.84 6.69 18.47
C GLY A 348 24.35 5.26 18.31
N ARG A 349 24.91 4.66 19.37
CA ARG A 349 25.41 3.27 19.33
C ARG A 349 24.30 2.24 19.16
N SER A 350 23.15 2.41 19.83
CA SER A 350 22.03 1.46 19.72
C SER A 350 21.37 1.55 18.35
N VAL A 351 21.21 2.76 17.82
CA VAL A 351 20.68 3.00 16.47
C VAL A 351 21.62 2.43 15.41
N ALA A 352 22.93 2.67 15.49
CA ALA A 352 23.90 2.09 14.55
C ALA A 352 23.87 0.54 14.57
N LYS A 353 23.69 -0.08 15.76
CA LYS A 353 23.52 -1.53 15.88
C LYS A 353 22.23 -2.01 15.21
N MET A 354 21.14 -1.28 15.35
CA MET A 354 19.87 -1.58 14.68
C MET A 354 20.00 -1.47 13.16
N MET A 355 20.65 -0.43 12.64
CA MET A 355 20.91 -0.25 11.21
C MET A 355 21.75 -1.41 10.63
N ARG A 356 22.79 -1.86 11.34
CA ARG A 356 23.57 -3.05 10.93
C ARG A 356 22.72 -4.31 10.88
N LYS A 357 21.84 -4.52 11.86
CA LYS A 357 20.88 -5.64 11.83
C LYS A 357 19.87 -5.54 10.69
N ALA A 358 19.61 -4.32 10.19
CA ALA A 358 18.77 -4.06 9.04
C ALA A 358 19.53 -4.19 7.70
N GLY A 359 20.79 -4.63 7.72
CA GLY A 359 21.60 -4.83 6.51
C GLY A 359 22.42 -3.62 6.07
N VAL A 360 22.41 -2.51 6.81
CA VAL A 360 23.17 -1.31 6.43
C VAL A 360 24.65 -1.46 6.84
N VAL A 361 25.54 -1.38 5.86
CA VAL A 361 27.00 -1.46 6.05
C VAL A 361 27.63 -0.05 6.03
N GLY A 362 28.71 0.16 6.78
CA GLY A 362 29.52 1.39 6.68
C GLY A 362 28.98 2.64 7.38
N VAL A 363 27.96 2.52 8.22
CA VAL A 363 27.37 3.67 8.93
C VAL A 363 28.36 4.26 9.95
N GLN A 364 28.98 5.38 9.62
CA GLN A 364 29.65 6.24 10.59
C GLN A 364 28.64 7.25 11.15
N ALA A 365 28.71 7.49 12.45
CA ALA A 365 27.96 8.57 13.07
C ALA A 365 28.65 9.88 12.68
N GLU A 366 28.07 10.61 11.74
CA GLU A 366 28.55 11.92 11.31
C GLU A 366 27.93 13.00 12.21
N VAL A 367 28.72 14.00 12.55
CA VAL A 367 28.18 15.30 13.02
C VAL A 367 27.99 16.11 11.74
N PRO A 368 26.77 16.58 11.43
CA PRO A 368 26.57 17.42 10.26
C PRO A 368 27.35 18.74 10.42
N ASP A 369 28.07 19.13 9.37
CA ASP A 369 28.88 20.36 9.32
C ASP A 369 28.04 21.64 9.34
#